data_AF-A0A3M1HYI3-F1
#
_entry.id   AF-A0A3M1HYI3-F1
#
_cell.length_a   1.000
_cell.length_b   1.000
_cell.length_c   1.000
_cell.angle_alpha   90.00
_cell.angle_beta   90.00
_cell.angle_gamma   90.00
#
_symmetry.space_group_name_H-M   'P 1'
#
loop_
_entity.id
_entity.type
_entity.pdbx_description
1 polymer ?
#
loop_
_entity_poly.entity_id
_entity_poly.type
_entity_poly.pdbx_seq_one_letter_code
_entity_poly.pdbx_strand_id
1 'polypeptide(L)'
;MHEQGFGLSAGGDRGLRVRGVRAACARAPAHEPCRRHRRARGCKRRRDRAWRQLEGADCKDSSVDPLTHAVSGAAIGAARFRRGREVLWLALLAMAPDLDIAFRWVSDVFYLEHHRGVTHSLLMLPLWAWLFARILRPRAEGLHAGWIAAALGAHIALDLITSFGTMIFVPLSRFRASLDWVFIVDPMLTLPALFAVAVALWRRSRRWGWAACAWIAGYIGLCAGLHARALAVAQARTPAAAESFAAFPLPFSPTRWRLVAIGKDKVWTAALELMPGFPGLEPLFPRAFAARWARHGAPSDALAWRAFPRPDWDRLARRAPDAVRFYRWFAPYAVVLGEQDDLVVLSDLRFGAGAWPEDQVPFRLEIAREGAALIWGKKRARFPAQAR
;
A
#
# COMPACT_ATOMS: atom_id res chain seq x y z
N MET A 1 63.43 -26.28 20.38
CA MET A 1 63.67 -27.05 19.14
C MET A 1 62.49 -26.81 18.23
N HIS A 2 62.49 -26.14 17.09
CA HIS A 2 63.42 -25.39 16.23
C HIS A 2 62.47 -24.36 15.56
N GLU A 3 62.63 -23.04 15.59
CA GLU A 3 63.65 -22.16 14.96
C GLU A 3 63.81 -22.33 13.42
N GLN A 4 63.71 -21.17 12.75
CA GLN A 4 64.18 -20.77 11.40
C GLN A 4 63.23 -21.02 10.21
N GLY A 5 62.95 -20.10 9.27
CA GLY A 5 63.56 -18.81 8.90
C GLY A 5 63.89 -18.79 7.39
N PHE A 6 63.82 -17.61 6.75
CA PHE A 6 64.17 -17.23 5.35
C PHE A 6 63.09 -17.44 4.26
N GLY A 7 62.75 -16.50 3.37
CA GLY A 7 63.26 -15.15 3.08
C GLY A 7 63.70 -14.98 1.61
N LEU A 8 63.01 -14.07 0.88
CA LEU A 8 63.46 -13.30 -0.33
C LEU A 8 63.59 -14.07 -1.66
N SER A 9 63.47 -13.50 -2.87
CA SER A 9 62.87 -12.29 -3.46
C SER A 9 63.07 -12.37 -4.99
N ALA A 10 62.27 -11.60 -5.73
CA ALA A 10 62.53 -10.99 -7.05
C ALA A 10 62.34 -11.79 -8.37
N GLY A 11 61.49 -11.19 -9.22
CA GLY A 11 61.82 -10.94 -10.63
C GLY A 11 60.92 -11.62 -11.66
N GLY A 12 60.07 -10.86 -12.37
CA GLY A 12 59.37 -11.40 -13.55
C GLY A 12 58.19 -10.58 -14.06
N ASP A 13 58.49 -9.39 -14.57
CA ASP A 13 57.61 -8.45 -15.26
C ASP A 13 56.85 -9.05 -16.46
N ARG A 14 55.53 -8.77 -16.58
CA ARG A 14 54.84 -8.52 -17.87
C ARG A 14 53.39 -8.04 -17.68
N GLY A 15 53.29 -6.71 -17.55
CA GLY A 15 52.36 -5.79 -18.23
C GLY A 15 50.90 -6.17 -18.53
N LEU A 16 49.97 -5.41 -17.94
CA LEU A 16 48.76 -4.95 -18.63
C LEU A 16 48.42 -3.52 -18.16
N ARG A 17 48.58 -2.58 -19.09
CA ARG A 17 48.37 -1.14 -18.92
C ARG A 17 46.88 -0.84 -18.84
N VAL A 18 46.43 -0.23 -17.74
CA VAL A 18 45.16 0.52 -17.71
C VAL A 18 45.51 2.01 -17.65
N ARG A 19 45.16 2.71 -18.73
CA ARG A 19 45.33 4.16 -18.88
C ARG A 19 44.51 4.89 -17.81
N GLY A 20 45.19 5.71 -17.02
CA GLY A 20 44.57 6.70 -16.16
C GLY A 20 44.02 7.88 -16.95
N VAL A 21 42.94 8.46 -16.46
CA VAL A 21 42.58 9.85 -16.70
C VAL A 21 42.46 10.53 -15.33
N ARG A 22 43.40 11.44 -15.08
CA ARG A 22 43.40 12.35 -13.94
C ARG A 22 42.35 13.45 -14.13
N ALA A 23 41.73 13.79 -13.00
CA ALA A 23 41.24 15.09 -12.54
C ALA A 23 41.07 16.24 -13.55
N ALA A 24 39.87 16.84 -13.53
CA ALA A 24 39.69 18.27 -13.76
C ALA A 24 38.62 18.82 -12.80
N CYS A 25 39.07 19.24 -11.60
CA CYS A 25 38.44 20.32 -10.86
C CYS A 25 38.59 21.59 -11.70
N ALA A 26 37.49 22.11 -12.23
CA ALA A 26 37.46 23.42 -12.87
C ALA A 26 36.88 24.45 -11.91
N ARG A 27 37.65 25.53 -11.76
CA ARG A 27 37.50 26.67 -10.85
C ARG A 27 36.14 27.37 -10.99
N ALA A 28 35.57 27.76 -9.86
CA ALA A 28 34.51 28.76 -9.77
C ALA A 28 35.08 30.15 -10.10
N PRO A 29 34.38 30.99 -10.90
CA PRO A 29 34.62 32.42 -10.93
C PRO A 29 33.74 33.13 -9.89
N ALA A 30 34.32 34.21 -9.36
CA ALA A 30 33.85 35.03 -8.26
C ALA A 30 32.51 35.75 -8.51
N HIS A 31 31.93 36.18 -7.39
CA HIS A 31 30.79 37.08 -7.25
C HIS A 31 30.87 38.32 -8.15
N GLU A 32 29.77 38.65 -8.84
CA GLU A 32 29.32 40.04 -9.09
C GLU A 32 27.80 40.07 -9.41
N PRO A 33 27.12 41.22 -9.19
CA PRO A 33 25.74 41.23 -8.70
C PRO A 33 24.62 41.26 -9.76
N CYS A 34 23.45 40.88 -9.28
CA CYS A 34 22.14 40.78 -9.92
C CYS A 34 21.76 41.98 -10.84
N ARG A 35 21.46 41.72 -12.12
CA ARG A 35 20.62 42.60 -12.96
C ARG A 35 19.38 41.87 -13.47
N ARG A 36 18.24 42.51 -13.22
CA ARG A 36 16.85 42.05 -13.39
C ARG A 36 16.41 41.95 -14.85
N HIS A 37 15.30 41.21 -15.02
CA HIS A 37 14.31 41.31 -16.10
C HIS A 37 14.68 40.81 -17.50
N ARG A 38 14.83 39.49 -17.68
CA ARG A 38 14.45 38.80 -18.96
C ARG A 38 14.35 37.26 -18.89
N ARG A 39 14.52 36.63 -17.72
CA ARG A 39 14.51 35.14 -17.57
C ARG A 39 13.17 34.52 -17.13
N ALA A 40 12.10 35.30 -16.90
CA ALA A 40 10.83 34.76 -16.40
C ALA A 40 10.10 33.85 -17.41
N ARG A 41 10.18 34.13 -18.73
CA ARG A 41 9.47 33.34 -19.75
C ARG A 41 10.20 32.03 -20.12
N GLY A 42 11.54 32.03 -20.08
CA GLY A 42 12.35 30.82 -20.34
C GLY A 42 12.29 29.79 -19.21
N CYS A 43 12.22 30.26 -17.95
CA CYS A 43 12.07 29.41 -16.79
C CYS A 43 10.66 28.81 -16.65
N LYS A 44 9.62 29.50 -17.17
CA LYS A 44 8.26 28.96 -17.26
C LYS A 44 8.15 27.85 -18.33
N ARG A 45 8.76 28.04 -19.51
CA ARG A 45 8.78 27.03 -20.58
C ARG A 45 9.67 25.80 -20.30
N ARG A 46 10.72 25.93 -19.48
CA ARG A 46 11.49 24.76 -18.96
C ARG A 46 10.75 24.04 -17.83
N ARG A 47 10.00 24.75 -16.98
CA ARG A 47 9.06 24.17 -16.00
C ARG A 47 8.02 23.30 -16.69
N ASP A 48 7.36 23.80 -17.73
CA ASP A 48 6.30 23.05 -18.42
C ASP A 48 6.82 21.78 -19.15
N ARG A 49 8.10 21.74 -19.57
CA ARG A 49 8.68 20.55 -20.23
C ARG A 49 9.14 19.47 -19.25
N ALA A 50 9.64 19.85 -18.07
CA ALA A 50 10.00 18.89 -17.04
C ALA A 50 8.77 18.16 -16.47
N TRP A 51 7.62 18.85 -16.40
CA TRP A 51 6.36 18.27 -15.93
C TRP A 51 5.63 17.43 -17.00
N ARG A 52 5.68 17.79 -18.29
CA ARG A 52 5.07 16.96 -19.36
C ARG A 52 5.73 15.60 -19.57
N GLN A 53 7.00 15.44 -19.18
CA GLN A 53 7.66 14.13 -19.22
C GLN A 53 7.19 13.18 -18.11
N LEU A 54 6.49 13.69 -17.09
CA LEU A 54 5.92 12.90 -15.99
C LEU A 54 4.48 12.44 -16.25
N GLU A 55 3.84 12.91 -17.33
CA GLU A 55 2.49 12.50 -17.75
C GLU A 55 2.45 11.07 -18.36
N GLY A 56 3.60 10.43 -18.56
CA GLY A 56 3.75 9.15 -19.26
C GLY A 56 3.71 7.88 -18.41
N ALA A 57 3.69 7.96 -17.07
CA ALA A 57 3.64 6.76 -16.24
C ALA A 57 2.19 6.27 -16.07
N ASP A 58 1.83 5.25 -16.84
CA ASP A 58 0.52 4.61 -16.79
C ASP A 58 0.34 3.86 -15.46
N CYS A 59 -0.25 4.53 -14.46
CA CYS A 59 -0.75 3.94 -13.22
C CYS A 59 -2.27 3.78 -13.33
N LYS A 60 -2.69 2.59 -13.78
CA LYS A 60 -4.10 2.18 -13.75
C LYS A 60 -4.64 2.23 -12.31
N ASP A 61 -5.89 2.67 -12.21
CA ASP A 61 -6.71 2.88 -11.02
C ASP A 61 -6.54 1.79 -9.94
N SER A 62 -6.70 2.20 -8.69
CA SER A 62 -6.71 1.37 -7.49
C SER A 62 -7.44 0.04 -7.66
N SER A 63 -6.68 -1.04 -7.51
CA SER A 63 -7.22 -2.38 -7.42
C SER A 63 -7.90 -2.56 -6.06
N VAL A 64 -9.22 -2.59 -6.07
CA VAL A 64 -9.97 -3.47 -5.17
C VAL A 64 -9.52 -4.91 -5.46
N ASP A 65 -9.53 -5.81 -4.47
CA ASP A 65 -9.26 -7.25 -4.68
C ASP A 65 -10.55 -8.09 -4.67
N PRO A 66 -11.41 -7.96 -5.69
CA PRO A 66 -12.68 -8.68 -5.73
C PRO A 66 -12.46 -10.19 -5.82
N LEU A 67 -11.31 -10.64 -6.34
CA LEU A 67 -11.03 -12.06 -6.53
C LEU A 67 -10.85 -12.75 -5.18
N THR A 68 -10.04 -12.20 -4.28
CA THR A 68 -9.84 -12.78 -2.95
C THR A 68 -11.12 -12.83 -2.15
N HIS A 69 -11.93 -11.76 -2.23
CA HIS A 69 -13.23 -11.73 -1.58
C HIS A 69 -14.19 -12.77 -2.15
N ALA A 70 -14.30 -12.89 -3.48
CA ALA A 70 -15.11 -13.93 -4.11
C ALA A 70 -14.65 -15.34 -3.70
N VAL A 71 -13.33 -15.59 -3.67
CA VAL A 71 -12.74 -16.87 -3.29
C VAL A 71 -13.05 -17.21 -1.83
N SER A 72 -12.99 -16.25 -0.91
CA SER A 72 -13.31 -16.51 0.50
C SER A 72 -14.80 -16.81 0.72
N GLY A 73 -15.70 -16.09 0.06
CA GLY A 73 -17.12 -16.43 0.03
C GLY A 73 -17.40 -17.81 -0.57
N ALA A 74 -16.71 -18.14 -1.66
CA ALA A 74 -16.79 -19.47 -2.28
C ALA A 74 -16.23 -20.58 -1.37
N ALA A 75 -15.18 -20.32 -0.61
CA ALA A 75 -14.62 -21.27 0.37
C ALA A 75 -15.64 -21.60 1.46
N ILE A 76 -16.27 -20.59 2.06
CA ILE A 76 -17.36 -20.76 3.04
C ILE A 76 -18.50 -21.57 2.40
N GLY A 77 -18.91 -21.21 1.19
CA GLY A 77 -19.94 -21.93 0.45
C GLY A 77 -19.58 -23.39 0.20
N ALA A 78 -18.37 -23.67 -0.27
CA ALA A 78 -17.91 -25.03 -0.59
C ALA A 78 -17.69 -25.89 0.67
N ALA A 79 -17.41 -25.28 1.83
CA ALA A 79 -17.35 -25.97 3.11
C ALA A 79 -18.74 -26.44 3.58
N ARG A 80 -19.81 -25.77 3.16
CA ARG A 80 -21.19 -26.09 3.54
C ARG A 80 -21.99 -26.86 2.48
N PHE A 81 -21.91 -26.42 1.23
CA PHE A 81 -22.76 -26.84 0.13
C PHE A 81 -21.95 -27.64 -0.90
N ARG A 82 -22.60 -28.63 -1.52
CA ARG A 82 -22.01 -29.42 -2.62
C ARG A 82 -22.49 -28.96 -4.01
N ARG A 83 -23.46 -28.05 -4.02
CA ARG A 83 -24.09 -27.49 -5.22
C ARG A 83 -23.39 -26.18 -5.58
N GLY A 84 -23.07 -26.00 -6.86
CA GLY A 84 -22.34 -24.81 -7.32
C GLY A 84 -23.13 -23.51 -7.18
N ARG A 85 -24.47 -23.56 -7.18
CA ARG A 85 -25.32 -22.37 -7.14
C ARG A 85 -25.18 -21.59 -5.82
N GLU A 86 -25.25 -22.28 -4.68
CA GLU A 86 -25.11 -21.66 -3.36
C GLU A 86 -23.68 -21.15 -3.13
N VAL A 87 -22.67 -21.87 -3.65
CA VAL A 87 -21.27 -21.43 -3.63
C VAL A 87 -21.08 -20.14 -4.43
N LEU A 88 -21.67 -20.08 -5.64
CA LEU A 88 -21.63 -18.89 -6.49
C LEU A 88 -22.27 -17.69 -5.79
N TRP A 89 -23.45 -17.86 -5.19
CA TRP A 89 -24.12 -16.78 -4.46
C TRP A 89 -23.28 -16.25 -3.31
N LEU A 90 -22.63 -17.13 -2.52
CA LEU A 90 -21.75 -16.68 -1.44
C LEU A 90 -20.47 -16.00 -1.94
N ALA A 91 -19.94 -16.42 -3.09
CA ALA A 91 -18.86 -15.71 -3.76
C ALA A 91 -19.28 -14.29 -4.18
N LEU A 92 -20.46 -14.14 -4.79
CA LEU A 92 -21.01 -12.85 -5.18
C LEU A 92 -21.32 -11.95 -3.98
N LEU A 93 -21.91 -12.51 -2.92
CA LEU A 93 -22.21 -11.78 -1.70
C LEU A 93 -20.95 -11.30 -0.98
N ALA A 94 -19.87 -12.07 -1.00
CA ALA A 94 -18.60 -11.63 -0.45
C ALA A 94 -17.97 -10.46 -1.24
N MET A 95 -18.40 -10.18 -2.48
CA MET A 95 -17.99 -8.96 -3.20
C MET A 95 -18.95 -7.79 -3.00
N ALA A 96 -20.14 -8.03 -2.43
CA ALA A 96 -21.19 -7.02 -2.35
C ALA A 96 -20.82 -5.73 -1.58
N PRO A 97 -19.99 -5.76 -0.51
CA PRO A 97 -19.58 -4.52 0.17
C PRO A 97 -18.90 -3.50 -0.75
N ASP A 98 -18.12 -3.96 -1.73
CA ASP A 98 -17.41 -3.10 -2.70
C ASP A 98 -18.29 -2.52 -3.80
N LEU A 99 -19.61 -2.80 -3.77
CA LEU A 99 -20.56 -2.04 -4.60
C LEU A 99 -20.57 -0.55 -4.26
N ASP A 100 -19.96 -0.15 -3.12
CA ASP A 100 -19.66 1.23 -2.78
C ASP A 100 -18.72 1.94 -3.78
N ILE A 101 -18.11 1.22 -4.73
CA ILE A 101 -17.44 1.82 -5.89
C ILE A 101 -18.37 2.74 -6.70
N ALA A 102 -19.69 2.53 -6.63
CA ALA A 102 -20.68 3.43 -7.20
C ALA A 102 -20.59 4.87 -6.66
N PHE A 103 -20.05 5.07 -5.45
CA PHE A 103 -19.81 6.40 -4.89
C PHE A 103 -18.82 7.24 -5.73
N ARG A 104 -17.99 6.60 -6.58
CA ARG A 104 -17.15 7.32 -7.54
C ARG A 104 -17.95 8.11 -8.58
N TRP A 105 -19.22 7.77 -8.82
CA TRP A 105 -20.09 8.55 -9.70
C TRP A 105 -20.42 9.93 -9.14
N VAL A 106 -20.29 10.13 -7.82
CA VAL A 106 -20.44 11.44 -7.18
C VAL A 106 -19.13 12.23 -7.27
N SER A 107 -18.04 11.69 -6.71
CA SER A 107 -16.66 12.18 -6.90
C SER A 107 -15.65 11.19 -6.32
N ASP A 108 -14.37 11.30 -6.70
CA ASP A 108 -13.30 10.49 -6.11
C ASP A 108 -13.13 10.77 -4.60
N VAL A 109 -13.31 12.02 -4.15
CA VAL A 109 -13.24 12.37 -2.72
C VAL A 109 -14.40 11.74 -1.95
N PHE A 110 -15.62 11.85 -2.48
CA PHE A 110 -16.80 11.23 -1.87
C PHE A 110 -16.66 9.72 -1.77
N TYR A 111 -16.12 9.07 -2.81
CA TYR A 111 -15.75 7.66 -2.75
C TYR A 111 -14.76 7.38 -1.62
N LEU A 112 -13.63 8.07 -1.54
CA LEU A 112 -12.63 7.80 -0.50
C LEU A 112 -13.15 8.06 0.93
N GLU A 113 -14.09 9.00 1.08
CA GLU A 113 -14.76 9.28 2.35
C GLU A 113 -15.73 8.18 2.78
N HIS A 114 -16.39 7.50 1.84
CA HIS A 114 -17.46 6.54 2.16
C HIS A 114 -17.10 5.08 1.87
N HIS A 115 -16.07 4.85 1.06
CA HIS A 115 -15.54 3.52 0.75
C HIS A 115 -15.01 2.87 2.01
N ARG A 116 -15.34 1.58 2.18
CA ARG A 116 -15.11 0.83 3.42
C ARG A 116 -15.86 1.41 4.62
N GLY A 117 -17.02 2.00 4.35
CA GLY A 117 -17.88 2.70 5.31
C GLY A 117 -19.09 1.88 5.72
N VAL A 118 -20.28 2.39 5.41
CA VAL A 118 -21.58 1.78 5.79
C VAL A 118 -21.70 0.34 5.29
N THR A 119 -21.18 0.05 4.10
CA THR A 119 -21.16 -1.27 3.45
C THR A 119 -20.24 -2.28 4.14
N HIS A 120 -19.22 -1.81 4.86
CA HIS A 120 -18.22 -2.64 5.55
C HIS A 120 -18.34 -2.56 7.08
N SER A 121 -19.44 -2.00 7.59
CA SER A 121 -19.67 -1.86 9.02
C SER A 121 -20.14 -3.19 9.64
N LEU A 122 -19.47 -3.59 10.73
CA LEU A 122 -19.91 -4.74 11.54
C LEU A 122 -21.23 -4.46 12.25
N LEU A 123 -21.51 -3.20 12.58
CA LEU A 123 -22.80 -2.82 13.18
C LEU A 123 -23.95 -2.93 12.17
N MET A 124 -23.67 -2.67 10.88
CA MET A 124 -24.66 -2.78 9.81
C MET A 124 -24.75 -4.19 9.21
N LEU A 125 -23.82 -5.09 9.54
CA LEU A 125 -23.77 -6.45 9.01
C LEU A 125 -25.09 -7.24 9.17
N PRO A 126 -25.78 -7.23 10.35
CA PRO A 126 -27.06 -7.93 10.49
C PRO A 126 -28.15 -7.36 9.57
N LEU A 127 -28.18 -6.04 9.39
CA LEU A 127 -29.12 -5.36 8.50
C LEU A 127 -28.87 -5.75 7.03
N TRP A 128 -27.61 -5.70 6.59
CA TRP A 128 -27.25 -6.09 5.22
C TRP A 128 -27.53 -7.57 4.95
N ALA A 129 -27.17 -8.45 5.88
CA ALA A 129 -27.45 -9.87 5.76
C ALA A 129 -28.95 -10.17 5.66
N TRP A 130 -29.77 -9.49 6.47
CA TRP A 130 -31.23 -9.58 6.39
C TRP A 130 -31.76 -9.08 5.04
N LEU A 131 -31.31 -7.90 4.59
CA LEU A 131 -31.76 -7.30 3.34
C LEU A 131 -31.46 -8.21 2.14
N PHE A 132 -30.22 -8.69 2.03
CA PHE A 132 -29.84 -9.62 0.96
C PHE A 132 -30.60 -10.95 1.06
N ALA A 133 -30.86 -11.48 2.26
CA ALA A 133 -31.69 -12.66 2.43
C ALA A 133 -33.11 -12.46 1.88
N ARG A 134 -33.71 -11.26 2.07
CA ARG A 134 -35.03 -10.93 1.52
C ARG A 134 -35.02 -10.83 0.01
N ILE A 135 -34.02 -10.18 -0.57
CA ILE A 135 -33.87 -10.01 -2.02
C ILE A 135 -33.63 -11.36 -2.73
N LEU A 136 -32.81 -12.23 -2.12
CA LEU A 136 -32.41 -13.50 -2.72
C LEU A 136 -33.37 -14.66 -2.41
N ARG A 137 -34.33 -14.50 -1.50
CA ARG A 137 -35.31 -15.55 -1.13
C ARG A 137 -35.91 -16.28 -2.34
N PRO A 138 -36.36 -15.61 -3.43
CA PRO A 138 -36.95 -16.30 -4.58
C PRO A 138 -35.95 -17.11 -5.41
N ARG A 139 -34.64 -16.87 -5.26
CA ARG A 139 -33.57 -17.43 -6.11
C ARG A 139 -32.62 -18.36 -5.35
N ALA A 140 -32.63 -18.33 -4.02
CA ALA A 140 -31.66 -19.02 -3.18
C ALA A 140 -32.27 -19.47 -1.82
N GLU A 141 -33.29 -20.32 -1.87
CA GLU A 141 -34.03 -20.79 -0.67
C GLU A 141 -33.16 -21.41 0.44
N GLY A 142 -31.98 -21.94 0.10
CA GLY A 142 -31.03 -22.52 1.05
C GLY A 142 -30.03 -21.54 1.68
N LEU A 143 -30.05 -20.26 1.29
CA LEU A 143 -29.16 -19.22 1.82
C LEU A 143 -29.88 -18.35 2.84
N HIS A 144 -29.80 -18.75 4.10
CA HIS A 144 -30.30 -17.95 5.21
C HIS A 144 -29.32 -16.82 5.57
N ALA A 145 -29.83 -15.81 6.29
CA ALA A 145 -29.09 -14.61 6.67
C ALA A 145 -27.75 -14.92 7.36
N GLY A 146 -27.62 -16.02 8.12
CA GLY A 146 -26.35 -16.40 8.74
C GLY A 146 -25.22 -16.68 7.75
N TRP A 147 -25.49 -17.38 6.64
CA TRP A 147 -24.47 -17.65 5.61
C TRP A 147 -24.13 -16.39 4.82
N ILE A 148 -25.12 -15.53 4.57
CA ILE A 148 -24.92 -14.23 3.94
C ILE A 148 -24.04 -13.34 4.85
N ALA A 149 -24.34 -13.28 6.14
CA ALA A 149 -23.53 -12.57 7.13
C ALA A 149 -22.10 -13.12 7.19
N ALA A 150 -21.91 -14.43 7.06
CA ALA A 150 -20.57 -15.03 7.01
C ALA A 150 -19.79 -14.58 5.76
N ALA A 151 -20.42 -14.52 4.58
CA ALA A 151 -19.77 -14.04 3.35
C ALA A 151 -19.42 -12.55 3.41
N LEU A 152 -20.37 -11.71 3.84
CA LEU A 152 -20.16 -10.27 4.05
C LEU A 152 -19.11 -10.01 5.15
N GLY A 153 -19.15 -10.77 6.24
CA GLY A 153 -18.20 -10.69 7.34
C GLY A 153 -16.79 -11.12 6.92
N ALA A 154 -16.67 -12.15 6.07
CA ALA A 154 -15.38 -12.58 5.52
C ALA A 154 -14.74 -11.48 4.67
N HIS A 155 -15.55 -10.75 3.89
CA HIS A 155 -15.09 -9.56 3.17
C HIS A 155 -14.52 -8.52 4.15
N ILE A 156 -15.30 -8.11 5.15
CA ILE A 156 -14.90 -7.10 6.14
C ILE A 156 -13.62 -7.53 6.88
N ALA A 157 -13.52 -8.81 7.25
CA ALA A 157 -12.34 -9.37 7.92
C ALA A 157 -11.09 -9.32 7.04
N LEU A 158 -11.21 -9.68 5.75
CA LEU A 158 -10.11 -9.58 4.79
C LEU A 158 -9.68 -8.13 4.56
N ASP A 159 -10.62 -7.20 4.57
CA ASP A 159 -10.31 -5.79 4.46
C ASP A 159 -9.60 -5.24 5.71
N LEU A 160 -10.01 -5.69 6.90
CA LEU A 160 -9.43 -5.30 8.18
C LEU A 160 -7.96 -5.74 8.33
N ILE A 161 -7.57 -6.87 7.72
CA ILE A 161 -6.18 -7.34 7.75
C ILE A 161 -5.24 -6.59 6.78
N THR A 162 -5.77 -5.69 5.95
CA THR A 162 -4.98 -4.84 5.04
C THR A 162 -4.70 -3.46 5.63
N SER A 163 -3.83 -2.67 4.96
CA SER A 163 -3.37 -1.36 5.46
C SER A 163 -4.23 -0.14 5.13
N PHE A 164 -5.30 -0.32 4.36
CA PHE A 164 -6.10 0.80 3.84
C PHE A 164 -7.10 1.35 4.87
N GLY A 165 -7.40 0.55 5.90
CA GLY A 165 -8.30 0.89 6.99
C GLY A 165 -9.78 0.76 6.61
N THR A 166 -10.57 0.21 7.53
CA THR A 166 -11.99 -0.12 7.34
C THR A 166 -12.82 0.46 8.49
N MET A 167 -13.92 1.15 8.18
CA MET A 167 -14.75 1.83 9.18
C MET A 167 -15.81 0.89 9.77
N ILE A 168 -15.36 -0.06 10.58
CA ILE A 168 -16.20 -1.15 11.11
C ILE A 168 -17.30 -0.70 12.10
N PHE A 169 -17.22 0.54 12.61
CA PHE A 169 -18.13 1.09 13.63
C PHE A 169 -19.09 2.16 13.11
N VAL A 170 -19.21 2.35 11.78
CA VAL A 170 -20.21 3.26 11.21
C VAL A 170 -21.63 2.77 11.57
N PRO A 171 -22.58 3.64 11.96
CA PRO A 171 -22.51 5.11 11.96
C PRO A 171 -21.97 5.76 13.23
N LEU A 172 -21.59 5.00 14.26
CA LEU A 172 -21.14 5.54 15.55
C LEU A 172 -19.76 6.20 15.48
N SER A 173 -18.86 5.68 14.64
CA SER A 173 -17.51 6.21 14.48
C SER A 173 -16.99 6.06 13.04
N ARG A 174 -16.20 7.05 12.60
CA ARG A 174 -15.47 7.04 11.33
C ARG A 174 -14.00 6.61 11.47
N PHE A 175 -13.65 5.99 12.60
CA PHE A 175 -12.33 5.40 12.81
C PHE A 175 -12.05 4.33 11.75
N ARG A 176 -10.85 4.38 11.14
CA ARG A 176 -10.40 3.41 10.13
C ARG A 176 -9.51 2.37 10.79
N ALA A 177 -10.05 1.20 11.10
CA ALA A 177 -9.31 0.11 11.71
C ALA A 177 -8.48 -0.65 10.65
N SER A 178 -7.23 -0.96 10.96
CA SER A 178 -6.34 -1.83 10.16
C SER A 178 -5.50 -2.69 11.08
N LEU A 179 -5.17 -3.91 10.62
CA LEU A 179 -4.22 -4.81 11.29
C LEU A 179 -2.89 -4.89 10.56
N ASP A 180 -2.84 -4.50 9.28
CA ASP A 180 -1.61 -4.42 8.49
C ASP A 180 -0.88 -5.77 8.31
N TRP A 181 -1.61 -6.89 8.25
CA TRP A 181 -1.00 -8.23 8.18
C TRP A 181 -0.76 -8.71 6.75
N VAL A 182 -1.68 -8.45 5.83
CA VAL A 182 -1.66 -9.05 4.48
C VAL A 182 -1.66 -7.95 3.42
N PHE A 183 -0.89 -8.16 2.35
CA PHE A 183 -0.87 -7.26 1.21
C PHE A 183 -2.20 -7.34 0.47
N ILE A 184 -2.72 -6.19 -0.01
CA ILE A 184 -4.09 -6.08 -0.55
C ILE A 184 -4.39 -7.07 -1.69
N VAL A 185 -3.41 -7.41 -2.52
CA VAL A 185 -3.54 -8.43 -3.56
C VAL A 185 -2.44 -9.47 -3.35
N ASP A 186 -2.78 -10.56 -2.64
CA ASP A 186 -1.82 -11.61 -2.28
C ASP A 186 -2.15 -12.94 -2.99
N PRO A 187 -1.43 -13.29 -4.06
CA PRO A 187 -1.68 -14.54 -4.76
C PRO A 187 -1.29 -15.78 -3.93
N MET A 188 -0.44 -15.66 -2.89
CA MET A 188 -0.12 -16.79 -2.00
C MET A 188 -1.32 -17.15 -1.11
N LEU A 189 -2.12 -16.16 -0.70
CA LEU A 189 -3.39 -16.42 -0.04
C LEU A 189 -4.43 -16.95 -1.04
N THR A 190 -4.53 -16.29 -2.19
CA THR A 190 -5.69 -16.44 -3.10
C THR A 190 -5.65 -17.69 -3.96
N LEU A 191 -4.51 -18.00 -4.58
CA LEU A 191 -4.43 -19.07 -5.57
C LEU A 191 -4.61 -20.47 -4.95
N PRO A 192 -4.00 -20.81 -3.80
CA PRO A 192 -4.23 -22.11 -3.17
C PRO A 192 -5.67 -22.25 -2.65
N ALA A 193 -6.26 -21.18 -2.13
CA ALA A 193 -7.66 -21.18 -1.72
C ALA A 193 -8.60 -21.39 -2.91
N LEU A 194 -8.36 -20.69 -4.03
CA LEU A 194 -9.11 -20.84 -5.27
C LEU A 194 -8.99 -22.27 -5.81
N PHE A 195 -7.77 -22.84 -5.82
CA PHE A 195 -7.54 -24.22 -6.22
C PHE A 195 -8.35 -25.20 -5.36
N ALA A 196 -8.30 -25.05 -4.04
CA ALA A 196 -9.06 -25.89 -3.13
C ALA A 196 -10.59 -25.75 -3.35
N VAL A 197 -11.11 -24.55 -3.59
CA VAL A 197 -12.51 -24.32 -3.98
C VAL A 197 -12.85 -25.03 -5.31
N ALA A 198 -12.00 -24.91 -6.32
CA ALA A 198 -12.20 -25.55 -7.62
C ALA A 198 -12.26 -27.08 -7.48
N VAL A 199 -11.35 -27.68 -6.70
CA VAL A 199 -11.36 -29.11 -6.41
C VAL A 199 -12.59 -29.51 -5.59
N ALA A 200 -13.03 -28.68 -4.65
CA ALA A 200 -14.25 -28.91 -3.87
C ALA A 200 -15.48 -29.01 -4.78
N LEU A 201 -15.59 -28.14 -5.78
CA LEU A 201 -16.68 -28.16 -6.75
C LEU A 201 -16.58 -29.35 -7.72
N TRP A 202 -15.39 -29.59 -8.28
CA TRP A 202 -15.15 -30.68 -9.23
C TRP A 202 -15.41 -32.06 -8.59
N ARG A 203 -14.85 -32.30 -7.40
CA ARG A 203 -15.03 -33.55 -6.67
C ARG A 203 -16.30 -33.56 -5.80
N ARG A 204 -17.08 -32.49 -5.82
CA ARG A 204 -18.25 -32.25 -4.95
C ARG A 204 -17.94 -32.57 -3.48
N SER A 205 -16.78 -32.19 -2.97
CA SER A 205 -16.26 -32.66 -1.69
C SER A 205 -15.99 -31.50 -0.73
N ARG A 206 -16.75 -31.46 0.37
CA ARG A 206 -16.70 -30.39 1.38
C ARG A 206 -15.35 -30.28 2.09
N ARG A 207 -14.57 -31.36 2.12
CA ARG A 207 -13.22 -31.36 2.72
C ARG A 207 -12.29 -30.33 2.08
N TRP A 208 -12.45 -30.10 0.78
CA TRP A 208 -11.65 -29.12 0.05
C TRP A 208 -12.14 -27.68 0.29
N GLY A 209 -13.44 -27.49 0.55
CA GLY A 209 -13.95 -26.20 1.04
C GLY A 209 -13.39 -25.86 2.42
N TRP A 210 -13.36 -26.84 3.33
CA TRP A 210 -12.68 -26.69 4.62
C TRP A 210 -11.18 -26.48 4.49
N ALA A 211 -10.51 -27.16 3.54
CA ALA A 211 -9.10 -26.93 3.25
C ALA A 211 -8.83 -25.50 2.77
N ALA A 212 -9.71 -24.93 1.93
CA ALA A 212 -9.63 -23.52 1.52
C ALA A 212 -9.76 -22.57 2.72
N CYS A 213 -10.76 -22.78 3.59
CA CYS A 213 -10.93 -21.98 4.81
C CYS A 213 -9.73 -22.10 5.75
N ALA A 214 -9.21 -23.33 5.94
CA ALA A 214 -8.04 -23.59 6.78
C ALA A 214 -6.77 -22.94 6.22
N TRP A 215 -6.60 -22.95 4.89
CA TRP A 215 -5.50 -22.24 4.22
C TRP A 215 -5.57 -20.74 4.46
N ILE A 216 -6.74 -20.11 4.22
CA ILE A 216 -6.93 -18.68 4.44
C ILE A 216 -6.60 -18.32 5.89
N ALA A 217 -7.19 -19.03 6.87
CA ALA A 217 -6.96 -18.77 8.28
C ALA A 217 -5.48 -18.98 8.69
N GLY A 218 -4.86 -20.08 8.24
CA GLY A 218 -3.47 -20.39 8.53
C GLY A 218 -2.49 -19.39 7.92
N TYR A 219 -2.72 -18.96 6.68
CA TYR A 219 -1.90 -17.94 6.02
C TYR A 219 -2.01 -16.58 6.72
N ILE A 220 -3.23 -16.18 7.11
CA ILE A 220 -3.44 -14.95 7.89
C ILE A 220 -2.70 -15.04 9.23
N GLY A 221 -2.78 -16.18 9.93
CA GLY A 221 -2.05 -16.40 11.18
C GLY A 221 -0.53 -16.33 11.01
N LEU A 222 0.01 -16.91 9.94
CA LEU A 222 1.43 -16.78 9.58
C LEU A 222 1.81 -15.31 9.38
N CYS A 223 1.04 -14.56 8.60
CA CYS A 223 1.30 -13.15 8.32
C CYS A 223 1.20 -12.28 9.57
N ALA A 224 0.25 -12.56 10.47
CA ALA A 224 0.16 -11.89 11.77
C ALA A 224 1.44 -12.12 12.62
N GLY A 225 1.98 -13.34 12.62
CA GLY A 225 3.24 -13.65 13.30
C GLY A 225 4.44 -12.94 12.67
N LEU A 226 4.51 -12.88 11.34
CA LEU A 226 5.56 -12.14 10.62
C LEU A 226 5.45 -10.62 10.86
N HIS A 227 4.23 -10.07 10.88
CA HIS A 227 3.96 -8.68 11.22
C HIS A 227 4.47 -8.35 12.63
N ALA A 228 4.16 -9.19 13.63
CA ALA A 228 4.64 -9.00 15.00
C ALA A 228 6.18 -8.96 15.08
N ARG A 229 6.86 -9.83 14.30
CA ARG A 229 8.33 -9.81 14.20
C ARG A 229 8.85 -8.55 13.51
N ALA A 230 8.20 -8.09 12.45
CA ALA A 230 8.56 -6.85 11.76
C ALA A 230 8.43 -5.64 12.70
N LEU A 231 7.36 -5.57 13.49
CA LEU A 231 7.13 -4.52 14.46
C LEU A 231 8.18 -4.52 15.58
N ALA A 232 8.55 -5.70 16.08
CA ALA A 232 9.62 -5.84 17.07
C ALA A 232 10.97 -5.35 16.52
N VAL A 233 11.28 -5.64 15.25
CA VAL A 233 12.47 -5.11 14.59
C VAL A 233 12.43 -3.59 14.46
N ALA A 234 11.27 -3.01 14.09
CA ALA A 234 11.10 -1.57 14.05
C ALA A 234 11.40 -0.94 15.43
N GLN A 235 10.78 -1.45 16.49
CA GLN A 235 10.98 -0.92 17.84
C GLN A 235 12.44 -1.00 18.30
N ALA A 236 13.14 -2.10 17.99
CA ALA A 236 14.51 -2.31 18.43
C ALA A 236 15.59 -1.56 17.62
N ARG A 237 15.30 -1.19 16.36
CA ARG A 237 16.33 -0.71 15.41
C ARG A 237 16.01 0.61 14.74
N THR A 238 15.02 1.35 15.25
CA THR A 238 14.69 2.70 14.79
C THR A 238 15.53 3.76 15.50
N PRO A 239 15.73 4.95 14.91
CA PRO A 239 16.22 6.13 15.62
C PRO A 239 15.46 6.42 16.95
N ALA A 240 16.17 6.88 17.98
CA ALA A 240 15.63 7.09 19.33
C ALA A 240 14.47 8.12 19.45
N ALA A 241 14.19 8.89 18.41
CA ALA A 241 13.18 9.96 18.40
C ALA A 241 11.76 9.49 17.98
N ALA A 242 11.55 8.19 17.78
CA ALA A 242 10.25 7.64 17.41
C ALA A 242 9.35 7.35 18.62
N GLU A 243 8.08 7.71 18.51
CA GLU A 243 7.04 7.55 19.55
C GLU A 243 6.09 6.38 19.24
N SER A 244 5.92 6.04 17.96
CA SER A 244 5.08 4.92 17.52
C SER A 244 5.60 4.26 16.25
N PHE A 245 5.16 3.04 16.00
CA PHE A 245 5.69 2.16 14.95
C PHE A 245 4.56 1.48 14.19
N ALA A 246 4.79 1.21 12.91
CA ALA A 246 3.93 0.41 12.07
C ALA A 246 4.77 -0.44 11.09
N ALA A 247 4.19 -1.52 10.59
CA ALA A 247 4.80 -2.34 9.56
C ALA A 247 3.76 -2.69 8.49
N PHE A 248 4.06 -2.41 7.22
CA PHE A 248 3.15 -2.69 6.11
C PHE A 248 3.71 -3.82 5.23
N PRO A 249 2.88 -4.80 4.85
CA PRO A 249 3.32 -5.89 4.01
C PRO A 249 3.65 -5.36 2.60
N LEU A 250 4.68 -5.94 1.97
CA LEU A 250 5.10 -5.61 0.61
C LEU A 250 4.63 -6.69 -0.38
N PRO A 251 4.48 -6.36 -1.67
CA PRO A 251 4.03 -7.33 -2.68
C PRO A 251 5.00 -8.48 -2.87
N PHE A 252 4.47 -9.59 -3.40
CA PHE A 252 5.17 -10.82 -3.77
C PHE A 252 5.72 -11.67 -2.62
N SER A 253 5.82 -11.18 -1.39
CA SER A 253 6.29 -12.00 -0.27
C SER A 253 5.72 -11.56 1.08
N PRO A 254 5.22 -12.50 1.93
CA PRO A 254 4.81 -12.19 3.31
C PRO A 254 5.99 -11.89 4.24
N THR A 255 7.23 -12.08 3.78
CA THR A 255 8.44 -11.84 4.57
C THR A 255 9.01 -10.44 4.39
N ARG A 256 8.46 -9.66 3.44
CA ARG A 256 8.91 -8.31 3.11
C ARG A 256 7.98 -7.27 3.70
N TRP A 257 8.57 -6.33 4.43
CA TRP A 257 7.83 -5.35 5.21
C TRP A 257 8.39 -3.94 4.99
N ARG A 258 7.52 -2.95 4.89
CA ARG A 258 7.89 -1.55 5.08
C ARG A 258 7.72 -1.21 6.55
N LEU A 259 8.81 -0.93 7.22
CA LEU A 259 8.77 -0.38 8.57
C LEU A 259 8.51 1.11 8.50
N VAL A 260 7.72 1.60 9.45
CA VAL A 260 7.45 3.01 9.67
C VAL A 260 7.63 3.31 11.14
N ALA A 261 8.31 4.42 11.41
CA ALA A 261 8.45 4.96 12.74
C ALA A 261 8.05 6.43 12.72
N ILE A 262 7.20 6.83 13.66
CA ILE A 262 6.62 8.16 13.71
C ILE A 262 7.18 8.87 14.94
N GLY A 263 7.84 10.00 14.73
CA GLY A 263 8.20 10.94 15.80
C GLY A 263 7.40 12.22 15.68
N LYS A 264 7.75 13.20 16.52
CA LYS A 264 7.10 14.51 16.57
C LYS A 264 7.18 15.29 15.25
N ASP A 265 8.39 15.42 14.69
CA ASP A 265 8.64 16.27 13.51
C ASP A 265 8.96 15.48 12.23
N LYS A 266 9.29 14.19 12.38
CA LYS A 266 9.75 13.33 11.29
C LYS A 266 9.05 11.98 11.32
N VAL A 267 8.94 11.39 10.15
CA VAL A 267 8.52 10.00 9.96
C VAL A 267 9.66 9.29 9.23
N TRP A 268 10.10 8.15 9.77
CA TRP A 268 11.13 7.32 9.15
C TRP A 268 10.50 6.10 8.50
N THR A 269 11.12 5.64 7.41
CA THR A 269 10.75 4.38 6.78
C THR A 269 11.97 3.58 6.34
N ALA A 270 11.87 2.26 6.43
CA ALA A 270 12.88 1.31 5.97
C ALA A 270 12.18 0.09 5.35
N ALA A 271 12.83 -0.56 4.39
CA ALA A 271 12.37 -1.83 3.86
C ALA A 271 13.11 -2.98 4.56
N LEU A 272 12.36 -3.92 5.13
CA LEU A 272 12.83 -5.09 5.87
C LEU A 272 12.53 -6.38 5.10
N GLU A 273 13.50 -7.27 5.06
CA GLU A 273 13.35 -8.68 4.66
C GLU A 273 13.59 -9.56 5.89
N LEU A 274 12.54 -10.22 6.38
CA LEU A 274 12.62 -11.10 7.55
C LEU A 274 13.28 -12.44 7.25
N MET A 275 13.22 -12.90 5.99
CA MET A 275 13.78 -14.18 5.57
C MET A 275 14.62 -13.98 4.30
N PRO A 276 15.88 -13.51 4.45
CA PRO A 276 16.80 -13.39 3.32
C PRO A 276 16.90 -14.71 2.55
N GLY A 277 16.79 -14.63 1.22
CA GLY A 277 16.84 -15.79 0.33
C GLY A 277 15.48 -16.43 0.02
N PHE A 278 14.40 -16.06 0.70
CA PHE A 278 13.06 -16.47 0.29
C PHE A 278 12.60 -15.63 -0.93
N PRO A 279 12.41 -16.23 -2.12
CA PRO A 279 12.13 -15.46 -3.33
C PRO A 279 10.67 -14.99 -3.42
N GLY A 280 9.78 -15.52 -2.58
CA GLY A 280 8.34 -15.28 -2.69
C GLY A 280 7.80 -15.72 -4.05
N LEU A 281 6.80 -14.99 -4.55
CA LEU A 281 6.21 -15.21 -5.87
C LEU A 281 6.89 -14.41 -6.99
N GLU A 282 7.85 -13.57 -6.67
CA GLU A 282 8.51 -12.69 -7.65
C GLU A 282 9.03 -13.42 -8.90
N PRO A 283 9.66 -14.62 -8.80
CA PRO A 283 10.15 -15.34 -9.98
C PRO A 283 9.05 -15.85 -10.93
N LEU A 284 7.78 -15.88 -10.49
CA LEU A 284 6.66 -16.32 -11.32
C LEU A 284 6.17 -15.21 -12.27
N PHE A 285 6.67 -13.98 -12.13
CA PHE A 285 6.27 -12.85 -12.95
C PHE A 285 7.39 -12.39 -13.90
N PRO A 286 7.05 -11.80 -15.05
CA PRO A 286 8.05 -11.19 -15.92
C PRO A 286 8.87 -10.13 -15.18
N ARG A 287 10.20 -10.12 -15.37
CA ARG A 287 11.12 -9.18 -14.68
C ARG A 287 10.69 -7.72 -14.77
N ALA A 288 10.22 -7.28 -15.94
CA ALA A 288 9.75 -5.90 -16.14
C ALA A 288 8.52 -5.56 -15.27
N PHE A 289 7.63 -6.53 -15.07
CA PHE A 289 6.47 -6.38 -14.19
C PHE A 289 6.89 -6.44 -12.72
N ALA A 290 7.71 -7.43 -12.35
CA ALA A 290 8.22 -7.59 -11.00
C ALA A 290 8.98 -6.34 -10.55
N ALA A 291 9.94 -5.82 -11.34
CA ALA A 291 10.73 -4.63 -10.99
C ALA A 291 9.90 -3.37 -10.70
N ARG A 292 8.70 -3.27 -11.29
CA ARG A 292 7.78 -2.17 -11.01
C ARG A 292 7.29 -2.21 -9.56
N TRP A 293 6.94 -3.39 -9.06
CA TRP A 293 6.25 -3.56 -7.78
C TRP A 293 7.13 -4.13 -6.66
N ALA A 294 8.11 -4.96 -7.02
CA ALA A 294 9.01 -5.61 -6.11
C ALA A 294 9.84 -4.54 -5.38
N ARG A 295 9.85 -4.67 -4.06
CA ARG A 295 10.64 -3.84 -3.17
C ARG A 295 11.39 -4.78 -2.27
N HIS A 296 12.70 -4.84 -2.46
CA HIS A 296 13.57 -5.66 -1.64
C HIS A 296 13.90 -4.90 -0.37
N GLY A 297 13.72 -5.56 0.76
CA GLY A 297 14.19 -5.07 2.04
C GLY A 297 15.64 -5.45 2.28
N ALA A 298 16.23 -4.81 3.28
CA ALA A 298 17.49 -5.26 3.87
C ALA A 298 17.19 -6.29 4.98
N PRO A 299 18.16 -7.17 5.32
CA PRO A 299 18.09 -7.91 6.56
C PRO A 299 18.05 -6.92 7.75
N SER A 300 17.58 -7.40 8.91
CA SER A 300 17.30 -6.52 10.05
C SER A 300 18.51 -5.73 10.54
N ASP A 301 19.74 -6.18 10.31
CA ASP A 301 21.01 -5.58 10.73
C ASP A 301 21.57 -4.55 9.77
N ALA A 302 21.04 -4.50 8.55
CA ALA A 302 21.45 -3.55 7.52
C ALA A 302 20.31 -2.57 7.15
N LEU A 303 19.39 -2.30 8.09
CA LEU A 303 18.27 -1.39 7.84
C LEU A 303 18.75 0.03 7.53
N ALA A 304 18.37 0.52 6.35
CA ALA A 304 18.60 1.89 5.93
C ALA A 304 17.32 2.72 6.12
N TRP A 305 17.27 3.51 7.20
CA TRP A 305 16.15 4.40 7.48
C TRP A 305 16.23 5.69 6.66
N ARG A 306 15.15 5.99 5.95
CA ARG A 306 14.94 7.29 5.29
C ARG A 306 13.97 8.14 6.10
N ALA A 307 14.34 9.38 6.37
CA ALA A 307 13.50 10.33 7.11
C ALA A 307 12.72 11.23 6.16
N PHE A 308 11.48 11.55 6.53
CA PHE A 308 10.64 12.54 5.88
C PHE A 308 10.12 13.56 6.91
N PRO A 309 9.95 14.84 6.52
CA PRO A 309 9.27 15.81 7.37
C PRO A 309 7.79 15.43 7.55
N ARG A 310 7.28 15.64 8.76
CA ARG A 310 5.85 15.52 9.05
C ARG A 310 5.11 16.79 8.60
N PRO A 311 3.87 16.70 8.09
CA PRO A 311 3.10 17.89 7.71
C PRO A 311 2.74 18.75 8.93
N ASP A 312 2.99 20.05 8.83
CA ASP A 312 2.44 21.06 9.75
C ASP A 312 0.95 21.27 9.41
N TRP A 313 0.09 20.51 10.09
CA TRP A 313 -1.34 20.51 9.81
C TRP A 313 -2.00 21.85 10.10
N ASP A 314 -1.58 22.59 11.12
CA ASP A 314 -2.19 23.86 11.49
C ASP A 314 -1.88 24.92 10.44
N ARG A 315 -0.63 24.96 9.94
CA ARG A 315 -0.24 25.83 8.84
C ARG A 315 -0.97 25.50 7.54
N LEU A 316 -1.11 24.22 7.22
CA LEU A 316 -1.78 23.78 6.00
C LEU A 316 -3.30 23.98 6.08
N ALA A 317 -3.92 23.81 7.25
CA ALA A 317 -5.34 24.01 7.45
C ALA A 317 -5.75 25.47 7.22
N ARG A 318 -4.87 26.45 7.53
CA ARG A 318 -5.10 27.86 7.17
C ARG A 318 -5.19 28.12 5.66
N ARG A 319 -4.62 27.23 4.83
CA ARG A 319 -4.65 27.35 3.36
C ARG A 319 -5.79 26.54 2.72
N ALA A 320 -6.03 25.32 3.22
CA ALA A 320 -7.01 24.39 2.66
C ALA A 320 -7.64 23.51 3.75
N PRO A 321 -8.54 24.05 4.59
CA PRO A 321 -9.02 23.38 5.79
C PRO A 321 -9.79 22.08 5.47
N ASP A 322 -10.62 22.06 4.43
CA ASP A 322 -11.38 20.87 4.03
C ASP A 322 -10.47 19.74 3.54
N ALA A 323 -9.49 20.07 2.70
CA ALA A 323 -8.52 19.11 2.19
C ALA A 323 -7.66 18.54 3.32
N VAL A 324 -7.23 19.39 4.25
CA VAL A 324 -6.44 18.97 5.42
C VAL A 324 -7.27 18.12 6.37
N ARG A 325 -8.53 18.47 6.64
CA ARG A 325 -9.44 17.66 7.47
C ARG A 325 -9.61 16.26 6.88
N PHE A 326 -9.93 16.17 5.59
CA PHE A 326 -10.06 14.89 4.89
C PHE A 326 -8.76 14.09 4.94
N TYR A 327 -7.65 14.72 4.53
CA TYR A 327 -6.39 14.01 4.33
C TYR A 327 -5.76 13.58 5.65
N ARG A 328 -5.83 14.39 6.71
CA ARG A 328 -5.35 14.01 8.05
C ARG A 328 -6.12 12.82 8.61
N TRP A 329 -7.42 12.72 8.34
CA TRP A 329 -8.24 11.57 8.71
C TRP A 329 -7.94 10.33 7.86
N PHE A 330 -7.76 10.50 6.55
CA PHE A 330 -7.54 9.41 5.61
C PHE A 330 -6.11 8.84 5.65
N ALA A 331 -5.12 9.69 5.89
CA ALA A 331 -3.69 9.42 5.77
C ALA A 331 -2.91 9.64 7.10
N PRO A 332 -3.05 8.73 8.09
CA PRO A 332 -2.34 8.84 9.36
C PRO A 332 -0.80 8.78 9.25
N TYR A 333 -0.25 8.25 8.15
CA TYR A 333 1.19 8.13 7.92
C TYR A 333 1.68 9.15 6.87
N ALA A 334 1.06 10.34 6.87
CA ALA A 334 1.38 11.38 5.91
C ALA A 334 2.79 11.98 6.11
N VAL A 335 3.45 12.25 4.98
CA VAL A 335 4.79 12.83 4.89
C VAL A 335 4.81 13.94 3.86
N VAL A 336 5.70 14.93 4.04
CA VAL A 336 5.98 15.95 3.04
C VAL A 336 7.00 15.39 2.05
N LEU A 337 6.62 15.31 0.78
CA LEU A 337 7.53 14.92 -0.31
C LEU A 337 8.33 16.12 -0.81
N GLY A 338 7.69 17.29 -0.89
CA GLY A 338 8.35 18.51 -1.32
C GLY A 338 7.56 19.76 -0.95
N GLU A 339 8.28 20.84 -0.70
CA GLU A 339 7.72 22.16 -0.41
C GLU A 339 8.51 23.20 -1.21
N GLN A 340 7.81 23.99 -2.03
CA GLN A 340 8.38 25.11 -2.79
C GLN A 340 7.42 26.29 -2.68
N ASP A 341 7.87 27.43 -2.14
CA ASP A 341 7.20 28.73 -1.94
C ASP A 341 5.65 28.74 -1.81
N ASP A 342 4.91 28.36 -2.85
CA ASP A 342 3.45 28.36 -2.90
C ASP A 342 2.78 26.97 -3.00
N LEU A 343 3.54 25.86 -3.01
CA LEU A 343 3.06 24.49 -3.18
C LEU A 343 3.68 23.53 -2.15
N VAL A 344 2.83 22.78 -1.45
CA VAL A 344 3.22 21.67 -0.58
C VAL A 344 2.65 20.37 -1.14
N VAL A 345 3.50 19.36 -1.30
CA VAL A 345 3.13 18.04 -1.80
C VAL A 345 3.25 17.02 -0.66
N LEU A 346 2.12 16.42 -0.32
CA LEU A 346 2.01 15.40 0.72
C LEU A 346 1.72 14.04 0.10
N SER A 347 2.19 12.97 0.74
CA SER A 347 1.73 11.61 0.45
C SER A 347 1.70 10.78 1.73
N ASP A 348 1.23 9.54 1.67
CA ASP A 348 1.18 8.60 2.80
C ASP A 348 2.08 7.40 2.51
N LEU A 349 2.83 6.96 3.53
CA LEU A 349 3.78 5.85 3.38
C LEU A 349 3.11 4.52 2.99
N ARG A 350 1.81 4.35 3.22
CA ARG A 350 1.05 3.18 2.75
C ARG A 350 0.84 3.19 1.24
N PHE A 351 0.69 4.37 0.64
CA PHE A 351 0.39 4.54 -0.80
C PHE A 351 1.62 4.77 -1.68
N GLY A 352 2.79 4.36 -1.19
CA GLY A 352 4.03 4.34 -1.97
C GLY A 352 4.99 5.51 -1.70
N ALA A 353 4.66 6.45 -0.81
CA ALA A 353 5.66 7.43 -0.37
C ALA A 353 6.89 6.70 0.22
N GLY A 354 8.09 7.14 -0.19
CA GLY A 354 9.36 6.49 0.19
C GLY A 354 9.67 5.16 -0.51
N ALA A 355 8.73 4.60 -1.28
CA ALA A 355 8.92 3.38 -2.07
C ALA A 355 9.15 3.65 -3.56
N TRP A 356 8.80 4.84 -4.01
CA TRP A 356 8.95 5.32 -5.38
C TRP A 356 9.76 6.62 -5.36
N PRO A 357 10.40 6.98 -6.48
CA PRO A 357 10.79 8.37 -6.73
C PRO A 357 9.60 9.30 -6.45
N GLU A 358 9.85 10.47 -5.84
CA GLU A 358 8.80 11.36 -5.33
C GLU A 358 7.82 11.83 -6.42
N ASP A 359 8.31 11.93 -7.65
CA ASP A 359 7.56 12.26 -8.87
C ASP A 359 6.63 11.14 -9.37
N GLN A 360 6.80 9.92 -8.87
CA GLN A 360 6.04 8.73 -9.30
C GLN A 360 5.04 8.23 -8.25
N VAL A 361 4.87 8.97 -7.15
CA VAL A 361 3.94 8.57 -6.09
C VAL A 361 2.49 8.70 -6.58
N PRO A 362 1.73 7.59 -6.63
CA PRO A 362 0.44 7.53 -7.31
C PRO A 362 -0.69 8.22 -6.53
N PHE A 363 -0.51 8.45 -5.23
CA PHE A 363 -1.50 9.10 -4.39
C PHE A 363 -0.84 10.23 -3.59
N ARG A 364 -1.21 11.49 -3.89
CA ARG A 364 -0.63 12.67 -3.25
C ARG A 364 -1.65 13.79 -3.11
N LEU A 365 -1.51 14.59 -2.06
CA LEU A 365 -2.25 15.84 -1.89
C LEU A 365 -1.34 17.01 -2.22
N GLU A 366 -1.79 17.87 -3.12
CA GLU A 366 -1.14 19.12 -3.48
C GLU A 366 -1.90 20.28 -2.85
N ILE A 367 -1.26 21.06 -1.99
CA ILE A 367 -1.83 22.26 -1.37
C ILE A 367 -1.09 23.48 -1.92
N ALA A 368 -1.79 24.28 -2.72
CA ALA A 368 -1.29 25.50 -3.31
C ALA A 368 -2.02 26.74 -2.78
N ARG A 369 -1.51 27.94 -3.08
CA ARG A 369 -2.16 29.22 -2.71
C ARG A 369 -3.59 29.36 -3.24
N GLU A 370 -3.86 28.81 -4.42
CA GLU A 370 -5.16 28.89 -5.11
C GLU A 370 -6.13 27.76 -4.72
N GLY A 371 -5.70 26.81 -3.88
CA GLY A 371 -6.53 25.69 -3.41
C GLY A 371 -5.76 24.39 -3.26
N ALA A 372 -6.49 23.31 -3.03
CA ALA A 372 -5.90 21.97 -2.86
C ALA A 372 -6.48 20.97 -3.87
N ALA A 373 -5.66 19.99 -4.25
CA ALA A 373 -6.06 18.91 -5.12
C ALA A 373 -5.49 17.57 -4.66
N LEU A 374 -6.33 16.55 -4.67
CA LEU A 374 -5.91 15.16 -4.52
C LEU A 374 -5.58 14.59 -5.89
N ILE A 375 -4.37 14.08 -6.04
CA ILE A 375 -3.92 13.38 -7.24
C ILE A 375 -3.95 11.88 -6.98
N TRP A 376 -4.61 11.16 -7.87
CA TRP A 376 -4.71 9.70 -7.82
C TRP A 376 -4.49 9.10 -9.21
N GLY A 377 -3.29 8.57 -9.45
CA GLY A 377 -2.83 8.22 -10.79
C GLY A 377 -2.88 9.46 -11.71
N LYS A 378 -3.71 9.40 -12.76
CA LYS A 378 -3.94 10.52 -13.69
C LYS A 378 -5.09 11.44 -13.28
N LYS A 379 -5.86 11.09 -12.25
CA LYS A 379 -7.04 11.84 -11.80
C LYS A 379 -6.63 12.97 -10.86
N ARG A 380 -7.31 14.11 -10.99
CA ARG A 380 -7.12 15.29 -10.15
C ARG A 380 -8.47 15.73 -9.59
N ALA A 381 -8.72 15.42 -8.33
CA ALA A 381 -9.90 15.87 -7.61
C ALA A 381 -9.59 17.16 -6.87
N ARG A 382 -10.26 18.26 -7.23
CA ARG A 382 -10.08 19.55 -6.55
C ARG A 382 -10.98 19.61 -5.32
N PHE A 383 -10.44 20.13 -4.23
CA PHE A 383 -11.28 20.61 -3.14
C PHE A 383 -11.85 21.98 -3.53
N PRO A 384 -13.12 22.26 -3.20
CA PRO A 384 -13.69 23.58 -3.49
C PRO A 384 -12.81 24.67 -2.88
N ALA A 385 -12.48 25.69 -3.66
CA ALA A 385 -11.84 26.88 -3.12
C ALA A 385 -12.84 27.54 -2.17
N GLN A 386 -12.46 27.74 -0.91
CA GLN A 386 -13.31 28.50 -0.01
C GLN A 386 -13.36 29.95 -0.50
N ALA A 387 -14.57 30.46 -0.70
CA ALA A 387 -14.77 31.89 -0.90
C ALA A 387 -14.17 32.62 0.30
N ARG A 388 -13.25 33.54 0.02
CA ARG A 388 -12.57 34.34 1.05
C ARG A 388 -13.52 35.29 1.74
#